data_AF-A0A0D3AFF3-F1
#
_entry.id   AF-A0A0D3AFF3-F1
#
_cell.length_a   1.000
_cell.length_b   1.000
_cell.length_c   1.000
_cell.angle_alpha   90.00
_cell.angle_beta   90.00
_cell.angle_gamma   90.00
#
_symmetry.space_group_name_H-M   'P 1'
#
loop_
_entity.id
_entity.type
_entity.pdbx_description
1 polymer ?
#
loop_
_entity_poly.entity_id
_entity_poly.type
_entity_poly.pdbx_seq_one_letter_code
_entity_poly.pdbx_strand_id
1 'polypeptide(L)' 'MANAAIFLFDLKTGRCSSTIQVRLLCFLEPMNVRWGSELMGVDMFLPDSQNRLSC' A
#
# COMPACT_ATOMS: atom_id res chain seq x y z
N MET A 1 -17.59 -6.85 -11.41
CA MET A 1 -17.98 -5.79 -10.45
C MET A 1 -16.79 -4.84 -10.37
N ALA A 2 -16.92 -3.62 -10.89
CA ALA A 2 -15.83 -2.66 -10.88
C ALA A 2 -15.71 -2.08 -9.47
N ASN A 3 -14.67 -2.47 -8.73
CA ASN A 3 -14.40 -1.88 -7.43
C ASN A 3 -13.98 -0.42 -7.67
N ALA A 4 -14.78 0.53 -7.19
CA ALA A 4 -14.36 1.93 -7.17
C ALA A 4 -13.04 2.04 -6.41
N ALA A 5 -12.07 2.75 -6.98
CA ALA A 5 -10.82 3.02 -6.30
C ALA A 5 -11.10 3.88 -5.07
N ILE A 6 -10.54 3.49 -3.92
CA ILE A 6 -10.67 4.22 -2.64
C ILE A 6 -9.35 4.91 -2.29
N PHE A 7 -9.39 5.88 -1.37
CA PHE A 7 -8.18 6.48 -0.82
C PHE A 7 -7.47 5.55 0.16
N LEU A 8 -6.18 5.79 0.39
CA LEU A 8 -5.38 4.98 1.32
C LEU A 8 -5.94 5.08 2.74
N PHE A 9 -6.38 6.28 3.14
CA PHE A 9 -6.99 6.54 4.44
C PHE A 9 -8.32 5.78 4.66
N ASP A 10 -9.05 5.47 3.59
CA ASP A 10 -10.34 4.76 3.67
C ASP A 10 -10.17 3.23 3.76
N LEU A 11 -8.94 2.73 3.80
CA LEU A 11 -8.66 1.30 3.90
C LEU A 11 -9.10 0.78 5.28
N LYS A 12 -10.14 -0.06 5.28
CA LYS A 12 -10.65 -0.70 6.50
C LYS A 12 -10.08 -2.08 6.72
N THR A 13 -9.81 -2.41 7.98
CA THR A 13 -9.50 -3.78 8.41
C THR A 13 -10.74 -4.68 8.22
N GLY A 14 -10.51 -5.95 7.83
CA GLY A 14 -11.59 -6.93 7.61
C GLY A 14 -12.11 -7.03 6.17
N ARG A 15 -11.61 -6.21 5.24
CA ARG A 15 -11.86 -6.38 3.80
C ARG A 15 -10.78 -7.24 3.17
N CYS A 16 -11.16 -8.29 2.44
CA CYS A 16 -10.20 -9.19 1.80
C CYS A 16 -9.59 -8.64 0.50
N SER A 17 -10.21 -7.62 -0.12
CA SER A 17 -9.73 -7.02 -1.36
C SER A 17 -10.14 -5.55 -1.46
N SER A 18 -9.22 -4.72 -1.96
CA SER A 18 -9.47 -3.31 -2.26
C SER A 18 -8.64 -2.88 -3.46
N THR A 19 -9.12 -1.85 -4.16
CA THR A 19 -8.41 -1.20 -5.27
C THR A 19 -8.09 0.22 -4.84
N ILE A 20 -6.81 0.60 -4.86
CA ILE A 20 -6.32 1.91 -4.42
C ILE A 20 -5.39 2.44 -5.51
N GLN A 21 -5.53 3.72 -5.85
CA GLN A 21 -4.56 4.41 -6.71
C GLN A 21 -3.65 5.28 -5.85
N VAL A 22 -2.34 5.06 -5.95
CA VAL A 22 -1.31 5.78 -5.20
C VAL A 22 -0.10 6.02 -6.09
N ARG A 23 0.71 7.01 -5.74
CA ARG A 23 2.04 7.19 -6.34
C ARG A 23 3.05 6.43 -5.48
N LEU A 24 3.93 5.65 -6.09
CA LEU A 24 4.99 4.93 -5.37
C LEU A 24 6.21 5.84 -5.26
N LEU A 25 6.72 6.05 -4.05
CA LEU A 25 7.84 6.97 -3.82
C LEU A 25 9.17 6.25 -3.61
N CYS A 26 9.20 5.21 -2.76
CA CYS A 26 10.43 4.50 -2.42
C CYS A 26 10.18 3.01 -2.20
N PHE A 27 11.15 2.20 -2.61
CA PHE A 27 11.31 0.81 -2.22
C PHE A 27 12.33 0.74 -1.09
N LEU A 28 12.02 0.03 -0.02
CA LEU A 28 13.03 -0.37 0.95
C LEU A 28 13.69 -1.67 0.48
N GLU A 29 14.93 -1.90 0.90
CA GLU A 29 15.64 -3.13 0.56
C GLU A 29 14.80 -4.36 0.96
N PRO A 30 14.78 -5.40 0.11
CA PRO A 30 14.01 -6.58 0.40
C PRO A 30 14.54 -7.29 1.65
N MET A 31 13.65 -7.55 2.60
CA MET A 31 13.98 -8.28 3.82
C MET A 31 13.34 -9.66 3.77
N ASN A 32 14.11 -10.67 4.17
CA ASN A 32 13.57 -12.02 4.35
C ASN A 32 12.62 -12.04 5.54
N VAL A 33 11.32 -12.18 5.27
CA VAL A 33 10.28 -12.32 6.28
C VAL A 33 10.23 -13.79 6.67
N ARG A 34 10.77 -14.13 7.84
CA ARG A 34 10.84 -15.51 8.33
C ARG A 34 9.47 -15.98 8.84
N TRP A 35 8.53 -16.28 7.93
CA TRP A 35 7.18 -16.73 8.27
C TRP A 35 6.90 -18.19 7.92
N GLY A 36 7.79 -19.08 8.36
CA GLY A 36 7.66 -20.54 8.16
C GLY A 36 8.06 -21.05 6.77
N SER A 37 8.27 -20.15 5.81
CA SER A 37 8.88 -20.39 4.49
C SER A 37 9.80 -19.22 4.11
N GLU A 38 10.59 -19.38 3.05
CA GLU A 38 11.43 -18.30 2.51
C GLU A 38 10.54 -17.32 1.72
N LEU A 39 10.09 -16.26 2.39
CA LEU A 39 9.32 -15.17 1.81
C LEU A 39 10.19 -13.92 1.75
N MET A 40 10.25 -13.30 0.57
CA MET A 40 10.91 -12.03 0.36
C MET A 40 9.87 -10.91 0.51
N GLY A 41 10.01 -10.09 1.55
CA GLY A 41 9.17 -8.92 1.77
C GLY A 41 9.86 -7.66 1.26
N VAL A 42 9.08 -6.71 0.75
CA VAL A 42 9.55 -5.37 0.38
C VAL A 42 8.63 -4.36 1.04
N ASP A 43 9.19 -3.43 1.79
CA ASP A 43 8.43 -2.30 2.29
C ASP A 43 8.32 -1.23 1.18
N MET A 44 7.09 -0.79 0.91
CA MET A 44 6.80 0.23 -0.10
C MET A 44 6.26 1.47 0.60
N PHE A 45 6.88 2.62 0.35
CA PHE A 45 6.37 3.90 0.81
C PHE A 45 5.42 4.49 -0.25
N LEU A 46 4.13 4.55 0.09
CA LEU A 46 3.03 4.95 -0.79
C LEU A 46 2.43 6.28 -0.28
N PRO A 47 2.90 7.45 -0.74
CA PRO A 47 2.25 8.72 -0.44
C PRO A 47 0.82 8.76 -1.01
N ASP A 48 -0.11 9.24 -0.19
CA ASP A 48 -1.47 9.52 -0.64
C ASP A 48 -1.43 10.66 -1.67
N SER A 49 -2.07 10.44 -2.81
CA SER A 49 -2.18 11.41 -3.90
C SER A 49 -3.02 12.65 -3.51
N GLN A 50 -3.72 12.60 -2.38
CA GLN A 50 -4.59 13.67 -1.91
C GLN A 50 -3.92 14.72 -1.01
N ASN A 51 -2.65 14.55 -0.64
CA ASN A 51 -1.90 15.61 0.06
C ASN A 51 -1.55 16.74 -0.92
N ARG A 52 -2.56 17.53 -1.31
CA ARG A 52 -2.36 18.93 -1.71
C ARG A 52 -1.81 19.62 -0.46
N LEU A 53 -0.49 19.63 -0.32
CA LEU A 53 0.21 20.53 0.57
C LEU A 53 -0.19 21.95 0.16
N SER A 54 -1.18 22.51 0.84
CA SER A 54 -1.31 23.95 0.99
C SER A 54 -0.20 24.37 1.95
N CYS A 55 0.96 24.70 1.39
CA CYS A 55 1.91 25.62 1.99
C CYS A 55 1.71 26.98 1.30
#